data_AF-A0AAW0CUR4-F1
#
_entry.id   AF-A0AAW0CUR4-F1
#
_cell.length_a   1.000
_cell.length_b   1.000
_cell.length_c   1.000
_cell.angle_alpha   90.00
_cell.angle_beta   90.00
_cell.angle_gamma   90.00
#
_symmetry.space_group_name_H-M   'P 1'
#
loop_
_entity.id
_entity.type
_entity.pdbx_description
1 polymer ?
#
loop_
_entity_poly.entity_id
_entity_poly.type
_entity_poly.pdbx_seq_one_letter_code
_entity_poly.pdbx_strand_id
1 'polypeptide(L)'
;LSVCGVNGQTAPQYGQCGGQGWTGPTTCPANWACTVSNDWYSQCLPGSATTTGPTTTISTTKTSTGGSTASSTSTASSGSATLVPGWSFVRAVEDPNFHKYLQSQVLGTASPAVLGDYTQAAQFQVVNGQLVQSAGGSQLYAVVEPPANSTAVKLGMHWATTPDTLGTFVFSGDSLEWSSPSVKRQQNNAWLVCPTGSVLNVFINLGAYDYMTPPGCADQTLNAYTGTTAVP
;
A
#
# COMPACT_ATOMS: atom_id res chain seq x y z
N LEU A 1 18.22 39.35 -35.16
CA LEU A 1 17.59 38.01 -35.19
C LEU A 1 17.85 37.37 -33.83
N SER A 2 16.98 37.61 -32.84
CA SER A 2 17.12 37.00 -31.51
C SER A 2 16.60 35.58 -31.54
N VAL A 3 17.49 34.63 -31.32
CA VAL A 3 17.17 33.25 -30.96
C VAL A 3 16.74 33.22 -29.49
N CYS A 4 15.52 32.79 -29.21
CA CYS A 4 15.09 32.47 -27.84
C CYS A 4 15.82 31.21 -27.37
N GLY A 5 16.85 31.39 -26.55
CA GLY A 5 17.54 30.29 -25.87
C GLY A 5 16.64 29.68 -24.80
N VAL A 6 16.20 28.44 -25.01
CA VAL A 6 15.78 27.57 -23.89
C VAL A 6 17.07 27.04 -23.25
N ASN A 7 17.50 27.73 -22.20
CA ASN A 7 18.57 27.23 -21.34
C ASN A 7 18.15 25.85 -20.81
N GLY A 8 18.81 24.79 -21.27
CA GLY A 8 18.72 23.44 -20.73
C GLY A 8 19.35 23.37 -19.35
N GLN A 9 18.76 24.06 -18.37
CA GLN A 9 19.16 23.94 -16.97
C GLN A 9 18.50 22.68 -16.40
N THR A 10 19.32 21.89 -15.70
CA THR A 10 18.86 20.79 -14.88
C THR A 10 18.56 21.31 -13.47
N ALA A 11 17.51 20.79 -12.85
CA ALA A 11 17.21 21.07 -11.46
C ALA A 11 18.37 20.56 -10.58
N PRO A 12 18.72 21.26 -9.48
CA PRO A 12 19.77 20.78 -8.59
C PRO A 12 19.38 19.44 -7.95
N GLN A 13 20.37 18.70 -7.45
CA GLN A 13 20.13 17.49 -6.66
C GLN A 13 19.28 17.85 -5.44
N TYR A 14 18.21 17.07 -5.17
CA TYR A 14 17.18 17.40 -4.19
C TYR A 14 16.44 18.73 -4.46
N GLY A 15 16.59 19.30 -5.66
CA GLY A 15 15.93 20.52 -6.10
C GLY A 15 14.56 20.25 -6.71
N GLN A 16 13.75 21.31 -6.82
CA GLN A 16 12.45 21.22 -7.47
C GLN A 16 12.61 21.03 -8.98
N CYS A 17 11.96 20.01 -9.51
CA CYS A 17 11.97 19.61 -10.92
C CYS A 17 10.56 19.54 -11.52
N GLY A 18 9.54 19.94 -10.78
CA GLY A 18 8.16 19.88 -11.26
C GLY A 18 7.17 20.38 -10.22
N GLY A 19 5.90 20.46 -10.62
CA GLY A 19 4.81 20.97 -9.81
C GLY A 19 3.93 21.96 -10.57
N GLN A 20 2.65 22.04 -10.20
CA GLN A 20 1.69 22.99 -10.73
C GLN A 20 2.15 24.42 -10.47
N GLY A 21 2.37 25.18 -11.54
CA GLY A 21 2.90 26.54 -11.48
C GLY A 21 4.43 26.65 -11.47
N TRP A 22 5.17 25.53 -11.50
CA TRP A 22 6.63 25.54 -11.61
C TRP A 22 7.07 25.96 -13.02
N THR A 23 7.82 27.07 -13.11
CA THR A 23 8.40 27.60 -14.36
C THR A 23 9.91 27.34 -14.47
N GLY A 24 10.48 26.64 -13.48
CA GLY A 24 11.89 26.31 -13.42
C GLY A 24 12.27 25.04 -14.20
N PRO A 25 13.53 24.58 -14.06
CA PRO A 25 14.01 23.40 -14.78
C PRO A 25 13.24 22.14 -14.37
N THR A 26 12.87 21.31 -15.35
CA THR A 26 12.08 20.09 -15.13
C THR A 26 12.87 18.80 -15.23
N THR A 27 14.15 18.89 -15.64
CA THR A 27 15.02 17.75 -15.87
C THR A 27 16.01 17.63 -14.72
N CYS A 28 16.14 16.44 -14.14
CA CYS A 28 17.13 16.17 -13.10
C CYS A 28 18.51 15.87 -13.67
N PRO A 29 19.59 15.99 -12.86
CA PRO A 29 20.93 15.62 -13.29
C PRO A 29 21.02 14.12 -13.63
N ALA A 30 22.07 13.71 -14.35
CA ALA A 30 22.27 12.30 -14.68
C ALA A 30 22.28 11.42 -13.42
N ASN A 31 21.60 10.27 -13.48
CA ASN A 31 21.34 9.34 -12.35
C ASN A 31 20.37 9.85 -11.27
N TRP A 32 19.60 10.89 -11.58
CA TRP A 32 18.55 11.42 -10.73
C TRP A 32 17.22 11.47 -11.49
N ALA A 33 16.15 11.15 -10.79
CA ALA A 33 14.80 11.15 -11.33
C ALA A 33 13.96 12.24 -10.67
N CYS A 34 13.09 12.88 -11.45
CA CYS A 34 12.15 13.85 -10.92
C CYS A 34 10.98 13.11 -10.28
N THR A 35 10.98 13.02 -8.95
CA THR A 35 9.95 12.32 -8.18
C THR A 35 8.91 13.33 -7.70
N VAL A 36 7.66 13.13 -8.08
CA VAL A 36 6.55 13.97 -7.62
C VAL A 36 6.34 13.73 -6.13
N SER A 37 6.32 14.80 -5.33
CA SER A 37 5.99 14.73 -3.90
C SER A 37 4.55 15.19 -3.65
N ASN A 38 4.11 16.24 -4.33
CA ASN A 38 2.72 16.71 -4.35
C ASN A 38 2.43 17.48 -5.66
N ASP A 39 1.18 17.89 -5.84
CA ASP A 39 0.71 18.56 -7.06
C ASP A 39 1.51 19.81 -7.41
N TRP A 40 2.02 20.55 -6.42
CA TRP A 40 2.80 21.78 -6.61
C TRP A 40 4.31 21.58 -6.54
N TYR A 41 4.79 20.37 -6.24
CA TYR A 41 6.20 20.11 -5.95
C TYR A 41 6.67 18.70 -6.32
N SER A 42 7.64 18.63 -7.22
CA SER A 42 8.41 17.43 -7.56
C SER A 42 9.89 17.68 -7.28
N GLN A 43 10.60 16.71 -6.73
CA GLN A 43 11.99 16.81 -6.32
C GLN A 43 12.89 15.83 -7.07
N CYS A 44 14.10 16.26 -7.45
CA CYS A 44 15.12 15.34 -7.95
C CYS A 44 15.64 14.43 -6.84
N LEU A 45 15.42 13.13 -6.95
CA LEU A 45 15.96 12.12 -6.02
C LEU A 45 16.91 11.16 -6.75
N PRO A 46 17.91 10.58 -6.05
CA PRO A 46 18.84 9.64 -6.66
C PRO A 46 18.09 8.34 -6.99
N GLY A 47 18.09 7.98 -8.27
CA GLY A 47 17.39 6.82 -8.80
C GLY A 47 17.82 6.62 -10.25
N SER A 48 18.26 5.41 -10.59
CA SER A 48 18.89 5.09 -11.87
C SER A 48 18.00 5.47 -13.06
N ALA A 49 18.32 6.59 -13.70
CA ALA A 49 17.73 6.99 -14.96
C ALA A 49 18.32 6.12 -16.07
N THR A 50 17.61 5.09 -16.52
CA THR A 50 17.92 4.44 -17.80
C THR A 50 17.43 5.35 -18.92
N THR A 51 18.38 5.95 -19.63
CA THR A 51 18.20 6.85 -20.78
C THR A 51 17.79 6.13 -22.07
N THR A 52 17.07 6.87 -22.93
CA THR A 52 16.75 6.71 -24.38
C THR A 52 15.35 6.11 -24.67
N GLY A 53 14.41 6.75 -25.37
CA GLY A 53 14.37 8.00 -26.16
C GLY A 53 12.94 8.26 -26.72
N PRO A 54 12.70 9.35 -27.47
CA PRO A 54 11.38 9.99 -27.63
C PRO A 54 10.58 9.46 -28.83
N THR A 55 9.25 9.32 -28.67
CA THR A 55 8.32 9.19 -29.81
C THR A 55 7.27 10.30 -29.74
N THR A 56 7.45 11.28 -30.60
CA THR A 56 6.45 12.26 -31.06
C THR A 56 5.29 11.52 -31.73
N THR A 57 4.02 11.87 -31.47
CA THR A 57 2.95 12.05 -32.49
C THR A 57 1.67 12.63 -31.85
N ILE A 58 1.47 13.94 -32.06
CA ILE A 58 0.28 14.65 -32.57
C ILE A 58 -1.10 14.52 -31.86
N SER A 59 -1.58 15.71 -31.46
CA SER A 59 -2.93 16.10 -31.06
C SER A 59 -4.09 15.58 -31.92
N THR A 60 -5.21 15.27 -31.28
CA THR A 60 -6.53 15.61 -31.82
C THR A 60 -7.37 16.31 -30.75
N THR A 61 -7.80 17.52 -31.10
CA THR A 61 -8.72 18.38 -30.38
C THR A 61 -10.11 17.76 -30.27
N LYS A 62 -10.69 17.76 -29.07
CA LYS A 62 -12.15 17.87 -28.93
C LYS A 62 -12.52 18.71 -27.71
N THR A 63 -13.07 19.86 -28.02
CA THR A 63 -13.84 20.74 -27.14
C THR A 63 -15.10 20.03 -26.66
N SER A 64 -15.35 20.02 -25.35
CA SER A 64 -16.70 20.10 -24.80
C SER A 64 -16.65 20.61 -23.36
N THR A 65 -17.40 21.69 -23.19
CA THR A 65 -17.86 22.39 -21.99
C THR A 65 -18.48 21.49 -20.92
N GLY A 66 -18.38 21.91 -19.66
CA GLY A 66 -19.29 21.47 -18.59
C GLY A 66 -18.58 21.19 -17.27
N GLY A 67 -18.58 22.18 -16.37
CA GLY A 67 -18.10 21.99 -15.01
C GLY A 67 -18.98 21.04 -14.21
N SER A 68 -18.35 20.25 -13.33
CA SER A 68 -18.87 19.88 -12.01
C SER A 68 -17.76 19.23 -11.20
N THR A 69 -17.64 19.71 -9.98
CA THR A 69 -16.90 19.16 -8.85
C THR A 69 -17.12 17.64 -8.73
N ALA A 70 -16.06 16.83 -8.79
CA ALA A 70 -16.08 15.45 -8.34
C ALA A 70 -14.67 15.02 -7.93
N SER A 71 -14.52 14.73 -6.64
CA SER A 71 -13.38 14.02 -6.06
C SER A 71 -13.36 12.61 -6.65
N SER A 72 -12.44 12.33 -7.56
CA SER A 72 -12.33 11.01 -8.21
C SER A 72 -11.43 10.11 -7.36
N THR A 73 -12.03 9.36 -6.45
CA THR A 73 -11.39 8.17 -5.85
C THR A 73 -11.31 7.11 -6.94
N SER A 74 -10.13 6.85 -7.50
CA SER A 74 -9.93 5.71 -8.40
C SER A 74 -10.00 4.42 -7.59
N THR A 75 -11.10 3.68 -7.75
CA THR A 75 -11.33 2.42 -7.04
C THR A 75 -10.58 1.29 -7.72
N ALA A 76 -9.67 0.61 -7.02
CA ALA A 76 -8.92 -0.51 -7.57
C ALA A 76 -9.80 -1.75 -7.73
N SER A 77 -9.61 -2.53 -8.79
CA SER A 77 -10.26 -3.84 -8.92
C SER A 77 -9.70 -4.82 -7.88
N SER A 78 -10.55 -5.70 -7.32
CA SER A 78 -10.10 -6.78 -6.44
C SER A 78 -9.07 -7.65 -7.16
N GLY A 79 -7.83 -7.72 -6.67
CA GLY A 79 -6.76 -8.48 -7.35
C GLY A 79 -6.22 -7.81 -8.62
N SER A 80 -6.34 -6.49 -8.76
CA SER A 80 -5.69 -5.76 -9.87
C SER A 80 -4.17 -5.92 -9.80
N ALA A 81 -3.57 -6.41 -10.90
CA ALA A 81 -2.13 -6.58 -11.03
C ALA A 81 -1.35 -5.27 -10.85
N THR A 82 -1.94 -4.14 -11.25
CA THR A 82 -1.31 -2.82 -11.15
C THR A 82 -1.78 -2.07 -9.91
N LEU A 83 -0.83 -1.55 -9.14
CA LEU A 83 -1.07 -0.74 -7.96
C LEU A 83 -1.73 0.59 -8.33
N VAL A 84 -2.81 0.94 -7.64
CA VAL A 84 -3.49 2.23 -7.80
C VAL A 84 -2.77 3.28 -6.94
N PRO A 85 -2.59 4.52 -7.44
CA PRO A 85 -1.95 5.59 -6.68
C PRO A 85 -2.56 5.78 -5.28
N GLY A 86 -1.70 5.89 -4.27
CA GLY A 86 -2.09 6.02 -2.88
C GLY A 86 -2.45 4.72 -2.17
N TRP A 87 -2.50 3.58 -2.87
CA TRP A 87 -2.68 2.26 -2.26
C TRP A 87 -1.33 1.55 -2.10
N SER A 88 -1.33 0.46 -1.35
CA SER A 88 -0.17 -0.44 -1.21
C SER A 88 -0.63 -1.89 -1.27
N PHE A 89 0.19 -2.77 -1.85
CA PHE A 89 0.07 -4.18 -1.49
C PHE A 89 0.58 -4.37 -0.06
N VAL A 90 0.19 -5.44 0.63
CA VAL A 90 0.79 -5.82 1.92
C VAL A 90 1.27 -7.26 1.81
N ARG A 91 2.52 -7.52 2.21
CA ARG A 91 3.12 -8.85 2.12
C ARG A 91 3.92 -9.22 3.36
N ALA A 92 4.03 -10.52 3.60
CA ALA A 92 4.93 -11.08 4.60
C ALA A 92 6.39 -10.94 4.16
N VAL A 93 7.26 -10.60 5.12
CA VAL A 93 8.70 -10.39 4.91
C VAL A 93 9.58 -11.43 5.62
N GLU A 94 8.98 -12.48 6.16
CA GLU A 94 9.69 -13.55 6.89
C GLU A 94 9.26 -14.94 6.41
N ASP A 95 10.19 -15.89 6.47
CA ASP A 95 9.87 -17.30 6.27
C ASP A 95 8.88 -17.80 7.34
N PRO A 96 8.04 -18.80 7.03
CA PRO A 96 7.93 -19.54 5.77
C PRO A 96 6.99 -18.88 4.75
N ASN A 97 6.46 -17.69 5.05
CA ASN A 97 5.43 -17.03 4.24
C ASN A 97 5.97 -15.85 3.44
N PHE A 98 7.30 -15.77 3.27
CA PHE A 98 7.96 -14.70 2.54
C PHE A 98 7.30 -14.49 1.17
N HIS A 99 6.99 -13.22 0.85
CA HIS A 99 6.31 -12.82 -0.38
C HIS A 99 4.88 -13.38 -0.58
N LYS A 100 4.23 -13.86 0.48
CA LYS A 100 2.78 -14.07 0.46
C LYS A 100 2.06 -12.76 0.80
N TYR A 101 0.98 -12.49 0.06
CA TYR A 101 0.29 -11.20 0.07
C TYR A 101 -0.99 -11.28 0.88
N LEU A 102 -1.24 -10.27 1.70
CA LEU A 102 -2.49 -10.12 2.43
C LEU A 102 -3.63 -9.94 1.44
N GLN A 103 -4.72 -10.66 1.67
CA GLN A 103 -5.94 -10.60 0.87
C GLN A 103 -7.14 -11.12 1.64
N SER A 104 -8.32 -10.94 1.07
CA SER A 104 -9.54 -11.62 1.49
C SER A 104 -9.54 -13.04 0.94
N GLN A 105 -9.90 -14.03 1.78
CA GLN A 105 -9.90 -15.44 1.37
C GLN A 105 -10.74 -15.68 0.11
N VAL A 106 -11.88 -15.00 0.03
CA VAL A 106 -12.67 -14.89 -1.19
C VAL A 106 -12.44 -13.47 -1.71
N LEU A 107 -11.83 -13.36 -2.89
CA LEU A 107 -11.32 -12.08 -3.40
C LEU A 107 -12.44 -11.04 -3.54
N GLY A 108 -12.24 -9.89 -2.91
CA GLY A 108 -13.18 -8.77 -2.97
C GLY A 108 -14.47 -8.98 -2.15
N THR A 109 -14.53 -9.97 -1.27
CA THR A 109 -15.71 -10.18 -0.40
C THR A 109 -15.35 -10.24 1.07
N ALA A 110 -16.34 -9.95 1.92
CA ALA A 110 -16.24 -10.18 3.35
C ALA A 110 -15.93 -11.66 3.62
N SER A 111 -14.75 -11.93 4.17
CA SER A 111 -14.19 -13.27 4.37
C SER A 111 -12.96 -13.19 5.27
N PRO A 112 -12.44 -14.32 5.79
CA PRO A 112 -11.22 -14.30 6.61
C PRO A 112 -10.05 -13.60 5.93
N ALA A 113 -9.19 -12.96 6.73
CA ALA A 113 -7.94 -12.42 6.24
C ALA A 113 -6.90 -13.53 6.09
N VAL A 114 -6.28 -13.62 4.93
CA VAL A 114 -5.32 -14.67 4.60
C VAL A 114 -4.09 -14.10 3.91
N LEU A 115 -2.99 -14.84 3.94
CA LEU A 115 -1.90 -14.65 3.00
C LEU A 115 -2.08 -15.58 1.79
N GLY A 116 -1.84 -15.04 0.61
CA GLY A 116 -2.00 -15.74 -0.67
C GLY A 116 -0.89 -15.43 -1.67
N ASP A 117 -1.09 -15.91 -2.88
CA ASP A 117 -0.17 -15.72 -3.99
C ASP A 117 -0.21 -14.26 -4.52
N TYR A 118 0.92 -13.78 -5.04
CA TYR A 118 1.05 -12.43 -5.59
C TYR A 118 0.05 -12.14 -6.72
N THR A 119 -0.39 -13.16 -7.45
CA THR A 119 -1.40 -13.02 -8.52
C THR A 119 -2.79 -12.62 -8.03
N GLN A 120 -3.05 -12.79 -6.73
CA GLN A 120 -4.31 -12.49 -6.08
C GLN A 120 -4.20 -11.32 -5.09
N ALA A 121 -3.01 -10.70 -4.99
CA ALA A 121 -2.70 -9.67 -4.02
C ALA A 121 -3.74 -8.53 -4.04
N ALA A 122 -4.31 -8.27 -2.86
CA ALA A 122 -5.21 -7.15 -2.69
C ALA A 122 -4.43 -5.85 -2.39
N GLN A 123 -5.10 -4.73 -2.62
CA GLN A 123 -4.54 -3.40 -2.39
C GLN A 123 -5.20 -2.78 -1.17
N PHE A 124 -4.40 -2.08 -0.37
CA PHE A 124 -4.78 -1.56 0.92
C PHE A 124 -4.44 -0.08 1.09
N GLN A 125 -5.23 0.57 1.94
CA GLN A 125 -4.97 1.89 2.50
C GLN A 125 -5.29 1.87 3.99
N VAL A 126 -4.68 2.76 4.76
CA VAL A 126 -5.16 3.07 6.11
C VAL A 126 -5.90 4.40 6.05
N VAL A 127 -7.19 4.39 6.38
CA VAL A 127 -8.06 5.57 6.39
C VAL A 127 -8.72 5.69 7.75
N ASN A 128 -8.50 6.80 8.46
CA ASN A 128 -9.06 7.03 9.80
C ASN A 128 -8.81 5.87 10.78
N GLY A 129 -7.63 5.26 10.72
CA GLY A 129 -7.27 4.14 11.59
C GLY A 129 -7.82 2.78 11.16
N GLN A 130 -8.48 2.68 10.00
CA GLN A 130 -9.01 1.43 9.47
C GLN A 130 -8.15 0.96 8.31
N LEU A 131 -7.76 -0.32 8.31
CA LEU A 131 -7.15 -0.95 7.15
C LEU A 131 -8.26 -1.29 6.15
N VAL A 132 -8.23 -0.62 5.00
CA VAL A 132 -9.24 -0.71 3.95
C VAL A 132 -8.67 -1.50 2.79
N GLN A 133 -9.35 -2.57 2.40
CA GLN A 133 -9.06 -3.33 1.19
C GLN A 133 -9.93 -2.85 0.02
N SER A 134 -9.33 -2.71 -1.16
CA SER A 134 -10.09 -2.47 -2.39
C SER A 134 -10.84 -3.72 -2.83
N ALA A 135 -12.12 -3.57 -3.17
CA ALA A 135 -13.02 -4.65 -3.53
C ALA A 135 -13.82 -4.35 -4.81
N GLY A 136 -13.14 -4.04 -5.93
CA GLY A 136 -13.82 -4.02 -7.23
C GLY A 136 -14.83 -2.89 -7.40
N GLY A 137 -14.56 -1.73 -6.81
CA GLY A 137 -15.53 -0.61 -6.76
C GLY A 137 -16.14 -0.40 -5.37
N SER A 138 -16.01 -1.39 -4.48
CA SER A 138 -16.38 -1.28 -3.06
C SER A 138 -15.15 -1.30 -2.16
N GLN A 139 -15.35 -1.07 -0.87
CA GLN A 139 -14.32 -1.15 0.17
C GLN A 139 -14.70 -2.21 1.20
N LEU A 140 -13.69 -2.94 1.67
CA LEU A 140 -13.80 -3.81 2.84
C LEU A 140 -12.89 -3.27 3.93
N TYR A 141 -13.30 -3.47 5.18
CA TYR A 141 -12.58 -3.04 6.36
C TYR A 141 -12.04 -4.27 7.08
N ALA A 142 -10.79 -4.22 7.52
CA ALA A 142 -10.26 -5.20 8.43
C ALA A 142 -11.00 -5.08 9.76
N VAL A 143 -11.61 -6.18 10.19
CA VAL A 143 -12.28 -6.34 11.47
C VAL A 143 -11.45 -7.26 12.35
N VAL A 144 -11.09 -6.77 13.53
CA VAL A 144 -10.37 -7.54 14.55
C VAL A 144 -11.35 -8.01 15.62
N GLU A 145 -11.34 -9.32 15.88
CA GLU A 145 -12.17 -9.92 16.90
C GLU A 145 -11.62 -9.60 18.31
N PRO A 146 -12.48 -9.31 19.30
CA PRO A 146 -12.04 -9.15 20.67
C PRO A 146 -11.42 -10.45 21.21
N PRO A 147 -10.51 -10.38 22.21
CA PRO A 147 -9.94 -11.57 22.82
C PRO A 147 -11.04 -12.51 23.32
N ALA A 148 -10.97 -13.79 22.93
CA ALA A 148 -11.96 -14.78 23.34
C ALA A 148 -12.00 -14.99 24.87
N ASN A 149 -10.87 -14.76 25.54
CA ASN A 149 -10.70 -14.81 27.00
C ASN A 149 -9.40 -14.08 27.39
N SER A 150 -9.11 -14.02 28.69
CA SER A 150 -7.91 -13.36 29.24
C SER A 150 -6.59 -14.08 28.92
N THR A 151 -6.64 -15.31 28.40
CA THR A 151 -5.46 -16.10 28.01
C THR A 151 -5.29 -16.20 26.50
N ALA A 152 -6.07 -15.46 25.72
CA ALA A 152 -5.97 -15.46 24.26
C ALA A 152 -4.59 -14.94 23.83
N VAL A 153 -3.92 -15.73 22.99
CA VAL A 153 -2.57 -15.43 22.47
C VAL A 153 -2.59 -14.86 21.06
N LYS A 154 -3.76 -14.80 20.43
CA LYS A 154 -3.96 -14.25 19.09
C LYS A 154 -5.36 -13.69 18.92
N LEU A 155 -5.53 -12.74 18.00
CA LEU A 155 -6.86 -12.23 17.60
C LEU A 155 -7.14 -12.54 16.14
N GLY A 156 -8.37 -13.00 15.88
CA GLY A 156 -8.86 -13.20 14.53
C GLY A 156 -8.98 -11.89 13.76
N MET A 157 -8.64 -11.91 12.48
CA MET A 157 -8.86 -10.80 11.56
C MET A 157 -9.65 -11.29 10.35
N HIS A 158 -10.69 -10.55 9.98
CA HIS A 158 -11.49 -10.82 8.78
C HIS A 158 -11.85 -9.53 8.07
N TRP A 159 -12.35 -9.62 6.84
CA TRP A 159 -12.83 -8.50 6.06
C TRP A 159 -14.35 -8.37 6.18
N ALA A 160 -14.85 -7.16 6.37
CA ALA A 160 -16.28 -6.86 6.45
C ALA A 160 -16.62 -5.59 5.66
N THR A 161 -17.91 -5.34 5.43
CA THR A 161 -18.40 -4.11 4.78
C THR A 161 -18.55 -2.94 5.75
N THR A 162 -18.39 -3.18 7.04
CA THR A 162 -18.44 -2.17 8.11
C THR A 162 -17.18 -2.24 8.96
N PRO A 163 -16.57 -1.10 9.31
CA PRO A 163 -15.39 -1.07 10.18
C PRO A 163 -15.72 -1.47 11.62
N ASP A 164 -14.72 -1.97 12.35
CA ASP A 164 -14.79 -2.12 13.80
C ASP A 164 -14.25 -0.88 14.54
N THR A 165 -14.32 -0.91 15.87
CA THR A 165 -13.82 0.17 16.75
C THR A 165 -12.90 -0.34 17.87
N LEU A 166 -12.50 -1.62 17.82
CA LEU A 166 -11.66 -2.26 18.82
C LEU A 166 -10.24 -1.71 18.80
N GLY A 167 -9.71 -1.39 17.62
CA GLY A 167 -8.35 -0.91 17.45
C GLY A 167 -8.15 -0.03 16.24
N THR A 168 -6.88 0.23 15.96
CA THR A 168 -6.44 1.17 14.93
C THR A 168 -5.25 0.57 14.20
N PHE A 169 -5.33 0.58 12.87
CA PHE A 169 -4.25 0.25 11.97
C PHE A 169 -3.46 1.50 11.60
N VAL A 170 -2.16 1.35 11.39
CA VAL A 170 -1.28 2.40 10.87
C VAL A 170 -0.16 1.77 10.05
N PHE A 171 0.35 2.51 9.06
CA PHE A 171 1.64 2.21 8.45
C PHE A 171 2.72 3.07 9.12
N SER A 172 3.71 2.42 9.73
CA SER A 172 4.89 3.05 10.32
C SER A 172 6.08 2.77 9.41
N GLY A 173 6.41 3.73 8.54
CA GLY A 173 7.20 3.42 7.35
C GLY A 173 6.45 2.39 6.50
N ASP A 174 7.08 1.25 6.24
CA ASP A 174 6.46 0.17 5.48
C ASP A 174 5.70 -0.82 6.39
N SER A 175 5.97 -0.85 7.70
CA SER A 175 5.35 -1.85 8.58
C SER A 175 3.88 -1.58 8.83
N LEU A 176 3.04 -2.59 8.62
CA LEU A 176 1.64 -2.57 9.02
C LEU A 176 1.56 -2.88 10.52
N GLU A 177 0.99 -1.95 11.27
CA GLU A 177 0.83 -2.04 12.71
C GLU A 177 -0.65 -2.02 13.10
N TRP A 178 -0.97 -2.70 14.18
CA TRP A 178 -2.27 -2.61 14.83
C TRP A 178 -2.12 -2.44 16.35
N SER A 179 -2.89 -1.53 16.91
CA SER A 179 -2.93 -1.28 18.36
C SER A 179 -4.37 -1.05 18.84
N SER A 180 -4.58 -1.25 20.14
CA SER A 180 -5.88 -1.03 20.78
C SER A 180 -5.68 -0.40 22.16
N PRO A 181 -6.56 0.52 22.60
CA PRO A 181 -6.52 1.02 23.97
C PRO A 181 -6.84 -0.09 24.99
N SER A 182 -7.70 -1.05 24.65
CA SER A 182 -8.22 -2.09 25.52
C SER A 182 -7.47 -3.42 25.45
N VAL A 183 -6.78 -3.71 24.34
CA VAL A 183 -5.94 -4.92 24.19
C VAL A 183 -4.47 -4.56 24.28
N LYS A 184 -3.78 -5.10 25.29
CA LYS A 184 -2.33 -4.90 25.46
C LYS A 184 -1.54 -5.97 24.72
N ARG A 185 -0.44 -5.56 24.08
CA ARG A 185 0.51 -6.39 23.35
C ARG A 185 1.90 -5.77 23.42
N GLN A 186 2.95 -6.57 23.21
CA GLN A 186 4.35 -6.10 23.32
C GLN A 186 4.80 -5.30 22.08
N GLN A 187 4.42 -5.76 20.88
CA GLN A 187 4.83 -5.18 19.62
C GLN A 187 3.62 -5.01 18.71
N ASN A 188 3.41 -3.82 18.14
CA ASN A 188 2.22 -3.54 17.31
C ASN A 188 2.32 -4.11 15.89
N ASN A 189 3.53 -4.44 15.42
CA ASN A 189 3.82 -5.00 14.10
C ASN A 189 3.92 -6.54 14.10
N ALA A 190 3.62 -7.22 15.22
CA ALA A 190 3.73 -8.68 15.30
C ALA A 190 2.47 -9.37 14.73
N TRP A 191 2.64 -10.19 13.70
CA TRP A 191 1.54 -10.93 13.08
C TRP A 191 1.77 -12.43 13.25
N LEU A 192 0.69 -13.19 13.21
CA LEU A 192 0.74 -14.65 13.19
C LEU A 192 0.05 -15.15 11.93
N VAL A 193 0.68 -16.13 11.28
CA VAL A 193 0.05 -16.90 10.21
C VAL A 193 -0.15 -18.31 10.70
N CYS A 194 -1.40 -18.74 10.82
CA CYS A 194 -1.75 -20.08 11.25
C CYS A 194 -2.47 -20.82 10.12
N PRO A 195 -1.83 -21.84 9.52
CA PRO A 195 -2.45 -22.64 8.47
C PRO A 195 -3.65 -23.44 8.98
N THR A 196 -4.72 -23.47 8.19
CA THR A 196 -5.83 -24.44 8.32
C THR A 196 -5.96 -25.16 6.99
N GLY A 197 -5.38 -26.36 6.89
CA GLY A 197 -5.14 -26.99 5.59
C GLY A 197 -4.20 -26.12 4.76
N SER A 198 -4.60 -25.76 3.53
CA SER A 198 -3.81 -24.89 2.64
C SER A 198 -4.08 -23.39 2.85
N VAL A 199 -4.98 -23.01 3.74
CA VAL A 199 -5.36 -21.60 3.96
C VAL A 199 -4.46 -20.99 5.04
N LEU A 200 -3.72 -19.93 4.68
CA LEU A 200 -2.81 -19.22 5.58
C LEU A 200 -3.53 -18.08 6.29
N ASN A 201 -4.26 -18.38 7.37
CA ASN A 201 -5.05 -17.39 8.10
C ASN A 201 -4.16 -16.40 8.86
N VAL A 202 -4.47 -15.12 8.78
CA VAL A 202 -3.73 -14.03 9.42
C VAL A 202 -4.38 -13.64 10.75
N PHE A 203 -3.55 -13.52 11.79
CA PHE A 203 -3.96 -13.13 13.13
C PHE A 203 -3.03 -12.03 13.65
N ILE A 204 -3.53 -11.24 14.60
CA ILE A 204 -2.69 -10.36 15.40
C ILE A 204 -2.04 -11.18 16.51
N ASN A 205 -0.72 -11.06 16.68
CA ASN A 205 0.01 -11.73 17.75
C ASN A 205 -0.15 -10.98 19.08
N LEU A 206 -0.70 -11.65 20.11
CA LEU A 206 -0.74 -11.15 21.49
C LEU A 206 0.33 -11.79 22.39
N GLY A 207 1.04 -12.80 21.90
CA GLY A 207 2.14 -13.45 22.61
C GLY A 207 3.25 -12.45 22.96
N ALA A 208 3.83 -12.62 24.15
CA ALA A 208 4.87 -11.71 24.64
C ALA A 208 6.26 -12.02 24.05
N TYR A 209 6.49 -13.25 23.58
CA TYR A 209 7.78 -13.75 23.11
C TYR A 209 7.61 -14.83 22.04
N ASP A 210 8.58 -15.00 21.14
CA ASP A 210 8.57 -15.96 20.01
C ASP A 210 8.37 -17.42 20.43
N TYR A 211 8.71 -17.80 21.67
CA TYR A 211 8.46 -19.16 22.18
C TYR A 211 6.99 -19.40 22.57
N MET A 212 6.14 -18.37 22.54
CA MET A 212 4.70 -18.47 22.78
C MET A 212 3.90 -18.59 21.49
N THR A 213 4.57 -18.68 20.34
CA THR A 213 3.94 -18.86 19.04
C THR A 213 3.15 -20.16 19.04
N PRO A 214 1.83 -20.10 18.77
CA PRO A 214 1.00 -21.29 18.89
C PRO A 214 1.49 -22.40 17.96
N PRO A 215 1.43 -23.68 18.36
CA PRO A 215 1.90 -24.78 17.53
C PRO A 215 1.30 -24.74 16.12
N GLY A 216 2.17 -24.80 15.11
CA GLY A 216 1.79 -24.76 13.69
C GLY A 216 1.60 -23.35 13.12
N CYS A 217 1.63 -22.30 13.92
CA CYS A 217 1.68 -20.93 13.44
C CYS A 217 3.13 -20.46 13.22
N ALA A 218 3.30 -19.45 12.38
CA ALA A 218 4.56 -18.73 12.21
C ALA A 218 4.37 -17.27 12.58
N ASP A 219 5.35 -16.70 13.29
CA ASP A 219 5.48 -15.25 13.43
C ASP A 219 5.78 -14.63 12.08
N GLN A 220 5.25 -13.42 11.88
CA GLN A 220 5.40 -12.67 10.66
C GLN A 220 5.45 -11.18 10.96
N THR A 221 6.17 -10.48 10.10
CA THR A 221 6.04 -9.03 9.92
C THR A 221 5.34 -8.79 8.58
N LEU A 222 4.32 -7.93 8.56
CA LEU A 222 3.62 -7.55 7.34
C LEU A 222 4.01 -6.13 6.92
N ASN A 223 4.50 -5.98 5.70
CA ASN A 223 4.94 -4.69 5.17
C ASN A 223 4.13 -4.29 3.94
N ALA A 224 3.84 -2.99 3.84
CA ALA A 224 3.46 -2.33 2.62
C ALA A 224 4.50 -2.57 1.53
N TYR A 225 4.02 -2.79 0.32
CA TYR A 225 4.82 -2.91 -0.88
C TYR A 225 4.20 -2.03 -1.96
N THR A 226 4.96 -1.03 -2.39
CA THR A 226 4.52 0.05 -3.27
C THR A 226 5.02 -0.13 -4.72
N GLY A 227 5.56 -1.30 -5.04
CA GLY A 227 5.90 -1.65 -6.41
C GLY A 227 4.67 -1.61 -7.31
N THR A 228 4.87 -1.28 -8.59
CA THR A 228 3.77 -1.12 -9.56
C THR A 228 2.93 -2.38 -9.73
N THR A 229 3.50 -3.55 -9.47
CA THR A 229 2.81 -4.85 -9.48
C THR A 229 3.33 -5.72 -8.34
N ALA A 230 2.45 -6.53 -7.75
CA ALA A 230 2.85 -7.60 -6.83
C ALA A 230 3.79 -8.58 -7.54
N VAL A 231 4.77 -9.13 -6.80
CA VAL A 231 5.83 -9.99 -7.34
C VAL A 231 5.99 -11.24 -6.47
N PRO A 232 6.39 -12.38 -7.06
CA PRO A 232 6.69 -13.60 -6.31
C PRO A 232 7.88 -13.43 -5.37
#